data_AF-D8TYD7-F1
#
_entry.id   AF-D8TYD7-F1
#
_cell.length_a   1.000
_cell.length_b   1.000
_cell.length_c   1.000
_cell.angle_alpha   90.00
_cell.angle_beta   90.00
_cell.angle_gamma   90.00
#
_symmetry.space_group_name_H-M   'P 1'
#
loop_
_entity.id
_entity.type
_entity.pdbx_description
1 polymer ?
#
loop_
_entity_poly.entity_id
_entity_poly.type
_entity_poly.pdbx_seq_one_letter_code
_entity_poly.pdbx_strand_id
1 'polypeptide(L)'
;MRRGPGIAGLQQAARTKEQFKLTGEEVKKNTLQAMHEQLAAFRTNLEEFARKHRADIRRDPVFRAQFHTMCANIGVDPLASNKSLWASTLGLGDYYYELGVQVRAIRKLRVLGGGFDLVTIGGSQYVRSVPGELNLDKNRALEVAQGKGFTSVAEMCKTAGWPAGRAEDVLQALTGEGIAWVDDGAPDGVRLFWFPCLGGGLDQAA
;
A
#
# COMPACT_ATOMS: atom_id res chain seq x y z
N MET A 1 -13.81 68.13 -14.83
CA MET A 1 -14.71 67.41 -13.89
C MET A 1 -15.22 66.15 -14.58
N ARG A 2 -14.87 64.95 -14.10
CA ARG A 2 -15.41 63.68 -14.62
C ARG A 2 -16.83 63.49 -14.06
N ARG A 3 -17.84 63.42 -14.93
CA ARG A 3 -19.23 63.13 -14.55
C ARG A 3 -19.29 61.72 -13.94
N GLY A 4 -19.76 61.62 -12.70
CA GLY A 4 -19.95 60.34 -12.02
C GLY A 4 -20.95 59.45 -12.75
N PRO A 5 -20.86 58.11 -12.58
CA PRO A 5 -21.74 57.17 -13.25
C PRO A 5 -23.23 57.44 -12.88
N GLY A 6 -24.09 57.49 -13.89
CA GLY A 6 -25.53 57.70 -13.72
C GLY A 6 -26.24 56.47 -13.14
N ILE A 7 -27.38 56.70 -12.46
CA ILE A 7 -28.21 55.68 -11.78
C ILE A 7 -28.60 54.53 -12.74
N ALA A 8 -28.83 54.83 -14.02
CA ALA A 8 -29.10 53.82 -15.05
C ALA A 8 -27.93 52.84 -15.23
N GLY A 9 -26.68 53.30 -15.13
CA GLY A 9 -25.49 52.45 -15.22
C GLY A 9 -25.33 51.53 -14.00
N LEU A 10 -25.72 51.99 -12.80
CA LEU A 10 -25.74 51.16 -11.59
C LEU A 10 -26.81 50.06 -11.66
N GLN A 11 -28.00 50.37 -12.18
CA GLN A 11 -29.07 49.38 -12.40
C GLN A 11 -28.69 48.36 -13.48
N GLN A 12 -28.07 48.80 -14.57
CA GLN A 12 -27.55 47.92 -15.61
C GLN A 12 -26.48 46.98 -15.04
N ALA A 13 -25.51 47.53 -14.27
CA ALA A 13 -24.46 46.74 -13.64
C ALA A 13 -25.01 45.70 -12.64
N ALA A 14 -26.04 46.05 -11.86
CA ALA A 14 -26.71 45.12 -10.94
C ALA A 14 -27.41 43.98 -11.70
N ARG A 15 -28.18 44.31 -12.75
CA ARG A 15 -28.86 43.30 -13.60
C ARG A 15 -27.89 42.37 -14.31
N THR A 16 -26.81 42.92 -14.86
CA THR A 16 -25.76 42.14 -15.51
C THR A 16 -25.08 41.18 -14.52
N LYS A 17 -24.83 41.62 -13.28
CA LYS A 17 -24.27 40.77 -12.21
C LYS A 17 -25.23 39.64 -11.82
N GLU A 18 -26.52 39.90 -11.73
CA GLU A 18 -27.53 38.86 -11.47
C GLU A 18 -27.63 37.85 -12.62
N GLN A 19 -27.63 38.31 -13.87
CA GLN A 19 -27.60 37.43 -15.03
C GLN A 19 -26.35 36.55 -15.04
N PHE A 20 -25.15 37.12 -14.82
CA PHE A 20 -23.92 36.32 -14.73
C PHE A 20 -23.96 35.29 -13.59
N LYS A 21 -24.63 35.61 -12.48
CA LYS A 21 -24.80 34.67 -11.37
C LYS A 21 -25.71 33.50 -11.77
N LEU A 22 -26.86 33.78 -12.38
CA LEU A 22 -27.80 32.77 -12.85
C LEU A 22 -27.18 31.88 -13.93
N THR A 23 -26.56 32.48 -14.95
CA THR A 23 -25.85 31.73 -15.99
C THR A 23 -24.71 30.90 -15.40
N GLY A 24 -24.00 31.42 -14.39
CA GLY A 24 -22.95 30.68 -13.69
C GLY A 24 -23.48 29.47 -12.90
N GLU A 25 -24.65 29.59 -12.27
CA GLU A 25 -25.31 28.47 -11.57
C GLU A 25 -25.83 27.41 -12.56
N GLU A 26 -26.36 27.82 -13.70
CA GLU A 26 -26.83 26.93 -14.76
C GLU A 26 -25.68 26.17 -15.43
N VAL A 27 -24.58 26.85 -15.76
CA VAL A 27 -23.37 26.21 -16.30
C VAL A 27 -22.81 25.18 -15.31
N LYS A 28 -22.80 25.49 -14.00
CA LYS A 28 -22.38 24.52 -12.97
C LYS A 28 -23.29 23.29 -12.94
N LYS A 29 -24.60 23.49 -12.99
CA LYS A 29 -25.58 22.40 -13.00
C LYS A 29 -25.42 21.50 -14.22
N ASN A 30 -25.30 22.10 -15.41
CA ASN A 30 -25.09 21.36 -16.65
C ASN A 30 -23.74 20.60 -16.63
N THR A 31 -22.69 21.21 -16.08
CA THR A 31 -21.39 20.55 -15.91
C THR A 31 -21.48 19.34 -14.98
N LEU A 32 -22.17 19.46 -13.84
CA LEU A 32 -22.37 18.36 -12.90
C LEU A 32 -23.18 17.21 -13.50
N GLN A 33 -24.22 17.54 -14.26
CA GLN A 33 -25.04 16.54 -14.94
C GLN A 33 -24.23 15.77 -15.99
N ALA A 34 -23.46 16.49 -16.82
CA ALA A 34 -22.55 15.87 -17.79
C ALA A 34 -21.50 14.98 -17.11
N MET A 35 -20.96 15.39 -15.95
CA MET A 35 -20.03 14.54 -15.18
C MET A 35 -20.69 13.26 -14.66
N HIS A 36 -21.95 13.32 -14.20
CA HIS A 36 -22.67 12.13 -13.78
C HIS A 36 -22.92 11.15 -14.94
N GLU A 37 -23.29 11.66 -16.11
CA GLU A 37 -23.46 10.85 -17.32
C GLU A 37 -22.15 10.20 -17.75
N GLN A 38 -21.03 10.95 -17.72
CA GLN A 38 -19.71 10.41 -18.02
C GLN A 38 -19.27 9.32 -17.04
N LEU A 39 -19.51 9.49 -15.74
CA LEU A 39 -19.21 8.47 -14.74
C LEU A 39 -20.06 7.20 -14.94
N ALA A 40 -21.33 7.35 -15.32
CA ALA A 40 -22.20 6.22 -15.62
C ALA A 40 -21.74 5.45 -16.87
N ALA A 41 -21.43 6.16 -17.96
CA ALA A 41 -20.91 5.55 -19.17
C ALA A 41 -19.56 4.85 -18.93
N PHE A 42 -18.66 5.51 -18.19
CA PHE A 42 -17.36 4.96 -17.83
C PHE A 42 -17.50 3.67 -17.01
N ARG A 43 -18.40 3.67 -16.01
CA ARG A 43 -18.68 2.49 -15.19
C ARG A 43 -19.07 1.29 -16.06
N THR A 44 -20.01 1.45 -16.98
CA THR A 44 -20.46 0.39 -17.88
C THR A 44 -19.31 -0.13 -18.75
N ASN A 45 -18.49 0.77 -19.29
CA ASN A 45 -17.33 0.39 -20.11
C ASN A 45 -16.27 -0.36 -19.28
N LEU A 46 -16.04 0.05 -18.04
CA LEU A 46 -15.11 -0.61 -17.13
C LEU A 46 -15.63 -2.00 -16.71
N GLU A 47 -16.94 -2.17 -16.53
CA GLU A 47 -17.59 -3.48 -16.31
C GLU A 47 -17.39 -4.41 -17.50
N GLU A 48 -17.59 -3.90 -18.71
CA GLU A 48 -17.39 -4.68 -19.93
C GLU A 48 -15.91 -5.04 -20.15
N PHE A 49 -15.02 -4.08 -19.94
CA PHE A 49 -13.57 -4.30 -20.03
C PHE A 49 -13.11 -5.40 -19.07
N ALA A 50 -13.51 -5.30 -17.80
CA ALA A 50 -13.09 -6.27 -16.80
C ALA A 50 -13.73 -7.65 -17.00
N ARG A 51 -14.94 -7.72 -17.58
CA ARG A 51 -15.57 -8.98 -17.98
C ARG A 51 -14.80 -9.64 -19.12
N LYS A 52 -14.42 -8.86 -20.13
CA LYS A 52 -13.67 -9.34 -21.32
C LYS A 52 -12.26 -9.80 -20.96
N HIS A 53 -11.56 -9.04 -20.11
CA HIS A 53 -10.17 -9.29 -19.73
C HIS A 53 -10.02 -10.00 -18.39
N ARG A 54 -11.06 -10.68 -17.91
CA ARG A 54 -11.05 -11.35 -16.59
C ARG A 54 -9.87 -12.31 -16.43
N ALA A 55 -9.59 -13.13 -17.45
CA ALA A 55 -8.50 -14.09 -17.42
C ALA A 55 -7.12 -13.41 -17.41
N ASP A 56 -6.99 -12.27 -18.09
CA ASP A 56 -5.74 -11.52 -18.16
C ASP A 56 -5.47 -10.80 -16.85
N ILE A 57 -6.49 -10.14 -16.28
CA ILE A 57 -6.45 -9.57 -14.92
C ILE A 57 -6.06 -10.67 -13.93
N ARG A 58 -6.52 -11.90 -14.17
CA ARG A 58 -6.20 -13.06 -13.35
C ARG A 58 -4.77 -13.58 -13.54
N ARG A 59 -4.23 -13.59 -14.74
CA ARG A 59 -2.95 -14.25 -14.99
C ARG A 59 -1.76 -13.30 -14.86
N ASP A 60 -1.94 -12.04 -15.27
CA ASP A 60 -0.85 -11.08 -15.38
C ASP A 60 -0.88 -10.07 -14.20
N PRO A 61 0.14 -10.10 -13.32
CA PRO A 61 0.21 -9.18 -12.18
C PRO A 61 0.45 -7.72 -12.60
N VAL A 62 1.15 -7.47 -13.71
CA VAL A 62 1.44 -6.12 -14.21
C VAL A 62 0.16 -5.50 -14.78
N PHE A 63 -0.54 -6.25 -15.61
CA PHE A 63 -1.82 -5.81 -16.19
C PHE A 63 -2.87 -5.56 -15.08
N ARG A 64 -2.92 -6.42 -14.06
CA ARG A 64 -3.76 -6.22 -12.88
C ARG A 64 -3.45 -4.92 -12.14
N ALA A 65 -2.17 -4.60 -11.96
CA ALA A 65 -1.76 -3.35 -11.30
C ALA A 65 -2.21 -2.12 -12.11
N GLN A 66 -2.07 -2.16 -13.44
CA GLN A 66 -2.56 -1.08 -14.32
C GLN A 66 -4.08 -0.92 -14.24
N PHE A 67 -4.82 -2.03 -14.27
CA PHE A 67 -6.27 -2.02 -14.10
C PHE A 67 -6.69 -1.40 -12.75
N HIS A 68 -5.97 -1.70 -11.66
CA HIS A 68 -6.21 -1.07 -10.36
C HIS A 68 -5.94 0.43 -10.35
N THR A 69 -4.87 0.88 -11.00
CA THR A 69 -4.58 2.32 -11.12
C THR A 69 -5.72 3.06 -11.83
N MET A 70 -6.29 2.46 -12.89
CA MET A 70 -7.46 3.03 -13.56
C MET A 70 -8.67 3.13 -12.63
N CYS A 71 -8.94 2.09 -11.84
CA CYS A 71 -10.05 2.10 -10.87
C CYS A 71 -9.83 3.16 -9.77
N ALA A 72 -8.61 3.25 -9.23
CA ALA A 72 -8.24 4.16 -8.15
C ALA A 72 -8.34 5.64 -8.56
N ASN A 73 -7.92 5.99 -9.78
CA ASN A 73 -7.99 7.37 -10.29
C ASN A 73 -9.42 7.92 -10.37
N ILE A 74 -10.42 7.04 -10.37
CA ILE A 74 -11.84 7.38 -10.50
C ILE A 74 -12.56 7.22 -9.15
N GLY A 75 -11.81 6.82 -8.11
CA GLY A 75 -12.37 6.56 -6.78
C GLY A 75 -13.18 5.27 -6.70
N VAL A 76 -13.05 4.38 -7.69
CA VAL A 76 -13.68 3.06 -7.67
C VAL A 76 -12.70 2.07 -7.07
N ASP A 77 -13.08 1.45 -5.96
CA ASP A 77 -12.31 0.36 -5.38
C ASP A 77 -12.96 -0.99 -5.71
N PRO A 78 -12.36 -1.79 -6.61
CA PRO A 78 -12.88 -3.10 -6.97
C PRO A 78 -12.88 -4.10 -5.79
N LEU A 79 -12.27 -3.75 -4.65
CA LEU A 79 -12.13 -4.58 -3.44
C LEU A 79 -12.77 -3.98 -2.18
N ALA A 80 -13.49 -2.85 -2.28
CA ALA A 80 -14.04 -2.19 -1.10
C ALA A 80 -15.26 -2.91 -0.51
N SER A 81 -16.05 -3.65 -1.30
CA SER A 81 -17.32 -4.17 -0.79
C SER A 81 -17.79 -5.45 -1.47
N ASN A 82 -18.15 -6.44 -0.64
CA ASN A 82 -18.86 -7.67 -1.03
C ASN A 82 -20.29 -7.41 -1.55
N LYS A 83 -20.81 -6.18 -1.40
CA LYS A 83 -22.07 -5.71 -1.99
C LYS A 83 -21.86 -4.75 -3.17
N SER A 84 -20.60 -4.51 -3.56
CA SER A 84 -20.29 -3.66 -4.70
C SER A 84 -20.68 -4.39 -5.96
N LEU A 85 -21.28 -3.66 -6.90
CA LEU A 85 -21.72 -4.16 -8.20
C LEU A 85 -20.62 -4.96 -8.94
N TRP A 86 -19.36 -4.69 -8.62
CA TRP A 86 -18.16 -5.32 -9.16
C TRP A 86 -17.84 -6.71 -8.57
N ALA A 87 -18.20 -6.97 -7.31
CA ALA A 87 -17.96 -8.26 -6.68
C ALA A 87 -18.79 -9.36 -7.35
N SER A 88 -20.07 -9.09 -7.62
CA SER A 88 -20.98 -9.99 -8.34
C SER A 88 -20.71 -10.02 -9.85
N THR A 89 -20.50 -8.86 -10.48
CA THR A 89 -20.40 -8.77 -11.96
C THR A 89 -19.03 -9.22 -12.49
N LEU A 90 -17.96 -8.99 -11.74
CA LEU A 90 -16.61 -9.34 -12.18
C LEU A 90 -16.06 -10.60 -11.52
N GLY A 91 -16.75 -11.18 -10.52
CA GLY A 91 -16.31 -12.34 -9.72
C GLY A 91 -14.85 -12.26 -9.31
N LEU A 92 -14.35 -11.04 -9.18
CA LEU A 92 -12.98 -10.70 -8.88
C LEU A 92 -12.72 -10.86 -7.38
N GLY A 93 -13.78 -10.85 -6.54
CA GLY A 93 -13.68 -11.12 -5.10
C GLY A 93 -12.86 -12.37 -4.79
N ASP A 94 -13.29 -13.53 -5.30
CA ASP A 94 -12.63 -14.83 -5.03
C ASP A 94 -11.21 -14.92 -5.57
N TYR A 95 -10.94 -14.29 -6.73
CA TYR A 95 -9.60 -14.32 -7.32
C TYR A 95 -8.63 -13.37 -6.62
N TYR A 96 -9.12 -12.19 -6.20
CA TYR A 96 -8.30 -11.25 -5.47
C TYR A 96 -7.87 -11.83 -4.13
N TYR A 97 -8.75 -12.59 -3.44
CA TYR A 97 -8.46 -13.34 -2.20
C TYR A 97 -7.18 -14.19 -2.26
N GLU A 98 -6.83 -14.73 -3.43
CA GLU A 98 -5.72 -15.68 -3.55
C GLU A 98 -4.35 -15.08 -3.89
N LEU A 99 -4.27 -13.95 -4.61
CA LEU A 99 -2.99 -13.53 -5.22
C LEU A 99 -2.60 -12.04 -5.08
N GLY A 100 -3.42 -11.19 -4.46
CA GLY A 100 -3.12 -9.76 -4.27
C GLY A 100 -3.39 -9.23 -2.86
N VAL A 101 -3.68 -10.13 -1.92
CA VAL A 101 -4.35 -9.81 -0.65
C VAL A 101 -3.41 -9.53 0.49
N GLN A 102 -2.18 -10.05 0.55
CA GLN A 102 -1.42 -9.94 1.79
C GLN A 102 -1.18 -8.49 2.23
N VAL A 103 -0.55 -7.67 1.39
CA VAL A 103 -0.27 -6.26 1.71
C VAL A 103 -1.54 -5.47 2.00
N ARG A 104 -2.60 -5.68 1.21
CA ARG A 104 -3.85 -4.92 1.32
C ARG A 104 -4.75 -5.40 2.46
N ALA A 105 -4.76 -6.70 2.73
CA ALA A 105 -5.44 -7.31 3.86
C ALA A 105 -4.75 -6.93 5.15
N ILE A 106 -3.42 -6.95 5.23
CA ILE A 106 -2.68 -6.46 6.40
C ILE A 106 -3.07 -5.01 6.69
N ARG A 107 -3.13 -4.15 5.66
CA ARG A 107 -3.62 -2.77 5.82
C ARG A 107 -5.07 -2.69 6.31
N LYS A 108 -5.97 -3.58 5.84
CA LYS A 108 -7.36 -3.63 6.34
C LYS A 108 -7.45 -4.19 7.76
N LEU A 109 -6.62 -5.16 8.14
CA LEU A 109 -6.55 -5.75 9.48
C LEU A 109 -6.11 -4.72 10.54
N ARG A 110 -5.56 -3.57 10.15
CA ARG A 110 -5.28 -2.46 11.08
C ARG A 110 -6.50 -2.03 11.90
N VAL A 111 -7.71 -2.12 11.34
CA VAL A 111 -8.95 -1.77 12.08
C VAL A 111 -9.24 -2.70 13.26
N LEU A 112 -8.61 -3.89 13.29
CA LEU A 112 -8.75 -4.86 14.38
C LEU A 112 -7.74 -4.67 15.52
N GLY A 113 -6.96 -3.59 15.51
CA GLY A 113 -6.11 -3.22 16.66
C GLY A 113 -4.62 -3.53 16.53
N GLY A 114 -4.09 -3.68 15.31
CA GLY A 114 -2.64 -3.56 15.08
C GLY A 114 -1.78 -4.80 15.31
N GLY A 115 -2.37 -6.00 15.31
CA GLY A 115 -1.60 -7.25 15.27
C GLY A 115 -0.72 -7.31 14.02
N PHE A 116 -1.32 -7.16 12.83
CA PHE A 116 -0.58 -7.21 11.58
C PHE A 116 -0.17 -5.82 11.07
N ASP A 117 1.09 -5.64 10.70
CA ASP A 117 1.61 -4.42 10.10
C ASP A 117 2.66 -4.67 9.02
N LEU A 118 2.89 -3.69 8.16
CA LEU A 118 3.94 -3.72 7.16
C LEU A 118 5.09 -2.84 7.61
N VAL A 119 6.28 -3.42 7.74
CA VAL A 119 7.50 -2.70 8.14
C VAL A 119 8.51 -2.78 7.00
N THR A 120 9.11 -1.65 6.66
CA THR A 120 10.21 -1.60 5.70
C THR A 120 11.54 -1.68 6.46
N ILE A 121 12.38 -2.67 6.13
CA ILE A 121 13.72 -2.86 6.70
C ILE A 121 14.68 -2.98 5.53
N GLY A 122 15.74 -2.16 5.48
CA GLY A 122 16.75 -2.20 4.41
C GLY A 122 16.19 -2.12 2.98
N GLY A 123 15.05 -1.45 2.79
CA GLY A 123 14.38 -1.33 1.48
C GLY A 123 13.43 -2.47 1.11
N SER A 124 13.37 -3.55 1.88
CA SER A 124 12.43 -4.67 1.70
C SER A 124 11.24 -4.56 2.66
N GLN A 125 10.06 -4.99 2.23
CA GLN A 125 8.85 -5.00 3.05
C GLN A 125 8.66 -6.35 3.77
N TYR A 126 8.37 -6.29 5.07
CA TYR A 126 8.11 -7.44 5.92
C TYR A 126 6.74 -7.31 6.59
N VAL A 127 6.12 -8.46 6.87
CA VAL A 127 4.89 -8.54 7.65
C VAL A 127 5.25 -8.77 9.11
N ARG A 128 4.80 -7.87 9.98
CA ARG A 128 4.87 -7.99 11.44
C ARG A 128 3.53 -8.51 11.96
N SER A 129 3.51 -9.44 12.89
CA SER A 129 2.29 -10.11 13.38
C SER A 129 1.85 -9.72 14.79
N VAL A 130 2.74 -9.16 15.62
CA VAL A 130 2.35 -8.51 16.89
C VAL A 130 3.15 -7.24 17.22
N PRO A 131 2.60 -6.31 18.04
CA PRO A 131 3.34 -5.16 18.55
C PRO A 131 4.51 -5.59 19.44
N GLY A 132 5.74 -5.14 19.13
CA GLY A 132 6.94 -5.36 19.95
C GLY A 132 7.95 -6.38 19.40
N GLU A 133 7.54 -7.23 18.46
CA GLU A 133 8.43 -8.19 17.75
C GLU A 133 9.63 -7.49 17.12
N LEU A 134 9.42 -6.28 16.60
CA LEU A 134 10.44 -5.52 15.87
C LEU A 134 10.57 -4.10 16.41
N ASN A 135 11.70 -3.81 17.05
CA ASN A 135 12.12 -2.47 17.49
C ASN A 135 13.29 -1.97 16.60
N LEU A 136 13.81 -0.75 16.85
CA LEU A 136 14.89 -0.18 16.02
C LEU A 136 16.13 -1.08 15.97
N ASP A 137 16.48 -1.70 17.09
CA ASP A 137 17.67 -2.54 17.21
C ASP A 137 17.48 -3.86 16.46
N LYS A 138 16.35 -4.54 16.66
CA LYS A 138 15.98 -5.75 15.92
C LYS A 138 15.90 -5.51 14.42
N ASN A 139 15.35 -4.36 14.00
CA ASN A 139 15.33 -3.94 12.60
C ASN A 139 16.75 -3.78 12.04
N ARG A 140 17.66 -3.19 12.82
CA ARG A 140 19.06 -3.03 12.39
C ARG A 140 19.78 -4.37 12.27
N ALA A 141 19.51 -5.33 13.16
CA ALA A 141 20.05 -6.68 13.05
C ALA A 141 19.57 -7.40 11.77
N LEU A 142 18.27 -7.29 11.48
CA LEU A 142 17.71 -7.81 10.22
C LEU A 142 18.31 -7.12 9.00
N GLU A 143 18.54 -5.82 9.04
CA GLU A 143 19.18 -5.05 7.97
C GLU A 143 20.61 -5.52 7.70
N VAL A 144 21.42 -5.74 8.75
CA VAL A 144 22.81 -6.25 8.61
C VAL A 144 22.84 -7.66 8.01
N ALA A 145 21.84 -8.48 8.33
CA ALA A 145 21.71 -9.84 7.81
C ALA A 145 21.13 -9.91 6.38
N GLN A 146 20.68 -8.79 5.79
CA GLN A 146 20.11 -8.81 4.44
C GLN A 146 21.11 -9.30 3.40
N GLY A 147 20.61 -10.08 2.45
CA GLY A 147 21.38 -10.68 1.37
C GLY A 147 21.97 -12.06 1.70
N LYS A 148 22.43 -12.28 2.94
CA LYS A 148 23.00 -13.57 3.38
C LYS A 148 22.11 -14.40 4.30
N GLY A 149 21.15 -13.75 4.97
CA GLY A 149 20.16 -14.42 5.82
C GLY A 149 20.60 -14.70 7.25
N PHE A 150 21.84 -14.37 7.64
CA PHE A 150 22.35 -14.57 8.99
C PHE A 150 23.31 -13.44 9.40
N THR A 151 23.59 -13.31 10.69
CA THR A 151 24.64 -12.40 11.22
C THR A 151 25.35 -13.00 12.43
N SER A 152 26.39 -12.32 12.93
CA SER A 152 27.10 -12.67 14.15
C SER A 152 27.33 -11.44 15.02
N VAL A 153 27.66 -11.65 16.31
CA VAL A 153 27.97 -10.56 17.25
C VAL A 153 29.11 -9.67 16.71
N ALA A 154 30.17 -10.29 16.19
CA ALA A 154 31.34 -9.58 15.66
C ALA A 154 30.97 -8.71 14.45
N GLU A 155 30.11 -9.21 13.56
CA GLU A 155 29.65 -8.44 12.41
C GLU A 155 28.71 -7.31 12.80
N MET A 156 27.82 -7.53 13.77
CA MET A 156 26.98 -6.47 14.33
C MET A 156 27.83 -5.34 14.94
N CYS A 157 28.89 -5.69 15.68
CA CYS A 157 29.84 -4.70 16.19
C CYS A 157 30.52 -3.92 15.06
N LYS A 158 30.92 -4.59 13.98
CA LYS A 158 31.62 -3.98 12.85
C LYS A 158 30.71 -3.09 11.99
N THR A 159 29.52 -3.56 11.65
CA THR A 159 28.62 -2.94 10.66
C THR A 159 27.61 -1.99 11.30
N ALA A 160 27.13 -2.31 12.51
CA ALA A 160 26.22 -1.43 13.25
C ALA A 160 26.95 -0.53 14.26
N GLY A 161 28.24 -0.77 14.52
CA GLY A 161 29.03 0.04 15.47
C GLY A 161 28.64 -0.19 16.94
N TRP A 162 28.06 -1.35 17.24
CA TRP A 162 27.52 -1.63 18.58
C TRP A 162 28.55 -2.27 19.51
N PRO A 163 28.44 -2.05 20.83
CA PRO A 163 29.19 -2.83 21.80
C PRO A 163 28.70 -4.29 21.79
N ALA A 164 29.60 -5.24 22.09
CA ALA A 164 29.30 -6.68 22.04
C ALA A 164 28.10 -7.08 22.89
N GLY A 165 27.98 -6.55 24.13
CA GLY A 165 26.85 -6.85 25.01
C GLY A 165 25.50 -6.44 24.41
N ARG A 166 25.40 -5.28 23.75
CA ARG A 166 24.16 -4.87 23.06
C ARG A 166 23.83 -5.79 21.88
N ALA A 167 24.84 -6.19 21.11
CA ALA A 167 24.63 -7.10 19.99
C ALA A 167 24.18 -8.49 20.49
N GLU A 168 24.78 -9.00 21.56
CA GLU A 168 24.35 -10.26 22.19
C GLU A 168 22.92 -10.17 22.72
N ASP A 169 22.58 -9.14 23.49
CA ASP A 169 21.24 -8.96 24.06
C ASP A 169 20.16 -8.94 22.96
N VAL A 170 20.41 -8.22 21.87
CA VAL A 170 19.47 -8.12 20.74
C VAL A 170 19.33 -9.45 20.00
N LEU A 171 20.43 -10.15 19.74
CA LEU A 171 20.42 -11.42 19.03
C LEU A 171 19.79 -12.55 19.89
N GLN A 172 20.02 -12.53 21.20
CA GLN A 172 19.36 -13.42 22.14
C GLN A 172 17.86 -13.13 22.24
N ALA A 173 17.46 -11.86 22.28
CA ALA A 173 16.04 -11.48 22.25
C ALA A 173 15.34 -11.97 20.97
N LEU A 174 15.98 -11.78 19.80
CA LEU A 174 15.48 -12.28 18.51
C LEU A 174 15.35 -13.80 18.48
N THR A 175 16.27 -14.51 19.15
CA THR A 175 16.21 -15.97 19.30
C THR A 175 15.07 -16.38 20.23
N GLY A 176 14.92 -15.71 21.38
CA GLY A 176 13.86 -15.97 22.35
C GLY A 176 12.46 -15.72 21.80
N GLU A 177 12.34 -14.79 20.85
CA GLU A 177 11.09 -14.50 20.14
C GLU A 177 10.85 -15.42 18.93
N GLY A 178 11.78 -16.33 18.62
CA GLY A 178 11.67 -17.26 17.49
C GLY A 178 11.89 -16.62 16.12
N ILE A 179 12.38 -15.38 16.08
CA ILE A 179 12.70 -14.65 14.83
C ILE A 179 14.06 -15.10 14.27
N ALA A 180 14.99 -15.49 15.15
CA ALA A 180 16.32 -15.97 14.79
C ALA A 180 16.58 -17.38 15.32
N TRP A 181 17.37 -18.15 14.59
CA TRP A 181 17.86 -19.48 14.99
C TRP A 181 19.36 -19.43 15.20
N VAL A 182 19.85 -20.13 16.23
CA VAL A 182 21.28 -20.24 16.52
C VAL A 182 21.89 -21.38 15.71
N ASP A 183 23.00 -21.10 15.06
CA ASP A 183 23.84 -22.07 14.36
C ASP A 183 25.26 -22.01 14.90
N ASP A 184 25.67 -23.10 15.55
CA ASP A 184 27.03 -23.30 16.09
C ASP A 184 27.90 -24.17 15.17
N GLY A 185 27.40 -24.54 13.98
CA GLY A 185 28.06 -25.42 13.03
C GLY A 185 28.95 -24.71 12.00
N ALA A 186 29.18 -23.40 12.15
CA ALA A 186 29.98 -22.63 11.20
C ALA A 186 31.44 -23.15 11.14
N PRO A 187 32.06 -23.24 9.95
CA PRO A 187 33.41 -23.79 9.79
C PRO A 187 34.51 -23.05 10.57
N ASP A 188 34.29 -21.77 10.87
CA ASP A 188 35.17 -20.91 11.64
C ASP A 188 34.89 -20.95 13.16
N GLY A 189 33.92 -21.75 13.60
CA GLY A 189 33.49 -21.87 14.99
C GLY A 189 32.74 -20.65 15.52
N VAL A 190 32.37 -19.71 14.65
CA VAL A 190 31.63 -18.50 15.04
C VAL A 190 30.14 -18.84 15.12
N ARG A 191 29.52 -18.52 16.26
CA ARG A 191 28.06 -18.62 16.41
C ARG A 191 27.37 -17.65 15.44
N LEU A 192 26.50 -18.20 14.60
CA LEU A 192 25.66 -17.46 13.66
C LEU A 192 24.21 -17.41 14.14
N PHE A 193 23.53 -16.32 13.80
CA PHE A 193 22.11 -16.13 14.05
C PHE A 193 21.40 -16.00 12.69
N TRP A 194 20.64 -17.03 12.33
CA TRP A 194 19.92 -17.16 11.07
C TRP A 194 18.51 -16.59 11.17
N PHE A 195 18.07 -15.88 10.13
CA PHE A 195 16.76 -15.27 10.04
C PHE A 195 15.95 -15.92 8.91
N PRO A 196 15.04 -16.86 9.22
CA PRO A 196 14.23 -17.53 8.21
C PRO A 196 13.44 -16.55 7.32
N CYS A 197 13.02 -15.41 7.87
CA CYS A 197 12.29 -14.38 7.14
C CYS A 197 13.11 -13.66 6.04
N LEU A 198 14.43 -13.80 6.04
CA LEU A 198 15.34 -13.24 5.04
C LEU A 198 15.71 -14.27 3.94
N GLY A 199 15.38 -15.55 4.16
CA GLY A 199 15.84 -16.66 3.34
C GLY A 199 15.02 -16.88 2.07
N GLY A 200 15.57 -16.47 0.93
CA GLY A 200 15.21 -16.95 -0.41
C GLY A 200 16.03 -18.17 -0.85
N GLY A 201 16.34 -19.10 0.05
CA GLY A 201 17.24 -20.22 -0.26
C GLY A 201 17.31 -21.29 0.81
N LEU A 202 16.19 -21.96 1.11
CA LEU A 202 16.24 -23.30 1.73
C LEU A 202 16.56 -24.39 0.69
N ASP A 203 16.69 -24.04 -0.60
CA ASP A 203 16.92 -24.98 -1.71
C ASP A 203 18.41 -25.20 -2.07
N GLN A 204 19.38 -24.66 -1.33
CA GLN A 204 20.82 -24.84 -1.62
C GLN A 204 21.62 -25.58 -0.54
N ALA A 205 20.95 -26.20 0.44
CA ALA A 205 21.60 -26.92 1.53
C ALA A 205 21.05 -28.36 1.73
N ALA A 206 20.77 -29.06 0.63
CA ALA A 206 20.51 -30.50 0.62
C ALA A 206 21.29 -31.19 -0.52
#